data_AF-A0A833X188-F1
#
_entry.id   AF-A0A833X188-F1
#
_cell.length_a   1.000
_cell.length_b   1.000
_cell.length_c   1.000
_cell.angle_alpha   90.00
_cell.angle_beta   90.00
_cell.angle_gamma   90.00
#
_symmetry.space_group_name_H-M   'P 1'
#
loop_
_entity.id
_entity.type
_entity.pdbx_description
1 polymer ?
#
loop_
_entity_poly.entity_id
_entity_poly.type
_entity_poly.pdbx_seq_one_letter_code
_entity_poly.pdbx_strand_id
1 'polypeptide(L)'
;MQKHARDTSSPGDQVPPAKAAKPTLVCEYCNKEFTTRGIPMHQKKCAKKQVHDKAKAKKTRSYQFCILNEAVLEEILSFLGNQTLTKMQMITGDRYQQCEPELAKYCCRCENDNPVIRDGCCRYCYGCDEDSSISEARPKYGMTKQQFCDAVDRDQRWKFSWGKPVANYRSDCRWSTLESYMIEECGSKREWVRTVAKKDGIRKKTLAT
;
A
#
# COMPACT_ATOMS: atom_id res chain seq x y z
N MET A 1 -57.59 37.49 -11.94
CA MET A 1 -58.73 36.74 -11.36
C MET A 1 -59.33 35.90 -12.48
N GLN A 2 -59.00 34.60 -12.50
CA GLN A 2 -59.92 33.44 -12.51
C GLN A 2 -60.56 33.12 -13.89
N LYS A 3 -60.08 32.05 -14.57
CA LYS A 3 -60.58 30.65 -14.62
C LYS A 3 -61.81 30.53 -15.53
N HIS A 4 -61.87 29.65 -16.53
CA HIS A 4 -62.21 28.21 -16.49
C HIS A 4 -61.87 27.60 -17.89
N ALA A 5 -61.25 26.42 -18.07
CA ALA A 5 -61.62 25.02 -17.82
C ALA A 5 -62.00 24.26 -19.11
N ARG A 6 -61.08 23.37 -19.53
CA ARG A 6 -61.17 22.01 -20.11
C ARG A 6 -62.47 21.55 -20.81
N ASP A 7 -62.35 21.03 -22.05
CA ASP A 7 -62.76 19.68 -22.46
C ASP A 7 -62.12 19.31 -23.82
N THR A 8 -61.31 18.24 -23.97
CA THR A 8 -61.58 16.79 -24.07
C THR A 8 -62.07 16.34 -25.46
N SER A 9 -61.15 15.90 -26.35
CA SER A 9 -61.35 14.79 -27.33
C SER A 9 -60.14 14.55 -28.26
N SER A 10 -59.53 13.36 -28.16
CA SER A 10 -58.80 12.63 -29.22
C SER A 10 -59.77 11.57 -29.81
N PRO A 11 -59.49 10.76 -30.87
CA PRO A 11 -58.19 10.41 -31.46
C PRO A 11 -58.13 10.38 -33.01
N GLY A 12 -56.92 10.33 -33.57
CA GLY A 12 -56.71 10.12 -34.99
C GLY A 12 -55.26 9.73 -35.27
N ASP A 13 -54.97 8.44 -35.14
CA ASP A 13 -53.71 7.78 -35.46
C ASP A 13 -53.17 8.15 -36.84
N GLN A 14 -51.98 8.75 -36.89
CA GLN A 14 -51.02 8.51 -37.98
C GLN A 14 -49.61 8.43 -37.39
N VAL A 15 -49.21 7.20 -37.05
CA VAL A 15 -47.82 6.84 -36.77
C VAL A 15 -47.02 7.00 -38.08
N PRO A 16 -45.99 7.86 -38.14
CA PRO A 16 -45.08 7.88 -39.29
C PRO A 16 -44.25 6.58 -39.29
N PRO A 17 -43.91 6.02 -40.45
CA PRO A 17 -43.21 4.74 -40.53
C PRO A 17 -41.88 4.83 -39.77
N ALA A 18 -41.69 3.89 -38.84
CA ALA A 18 -40.46 3.72 -38.09
C ALA A 18 -39.28 3.70 -39.05
N LYS A 19 -38.50 4.79 -39.06
CA LYS A 19 -37.24 4.87 -39.78
C LYS A 19 -36.36 3.76 -39.22
N ALA A 20 -36.13 2.71 -40.02
CA ALA A 20 -35.23 1.62 -39.68
C ALA A 20 -33.93 2.20 -39.10
N ALA A 21 -33.68 1.91 -37.83
CA ALA A 21 -32.49 2.39 -37.14
C ALA A 21 -31.28 1.89 -37.94
N LYS A 22 -30.42 2.82 -38.37
CA LYS A 22 -29.21 2.47 -39.10
C LYS A 22 -28.39 1.52 -38.23
N PRO A 23 -27.88 0.40 -38.75
CA PRO A 23 -27.11 -0.54 -37.96
C PRO A 23 -25.93 0.20 -37.31
N THR A 24 -25.87 0.13 -35.99
CA THR A 24 -24.81 0.69 -35.14
C THR A 24 -23.92 -0.44 -34.64
N LEU A 25 -22.65 -0.10 -34.42
CA LEU A 25 -21.64 -0.99 -33.85
C LEU A 25 -20.99 -0.27 -32.67
N VAL A 26 -20.55 -1.04 -31.68
CA VAL A 26 -19.89 -0.52 -30.48
C VAL A 26 -18.38 -0.47 -30.70
N CYS A 27 -17.75 0.64 -30.35
CA CYS A 27 -16.30 0.75 -30.39
C CYS A 27 -15.64 -0.06 -29.28
N GLU A 28 -14.80 -1.03 -29.63
CA GLU A 28 -14.04 -1.89 -28.70
C GLU A 28 -13.10 -1.13 -27.73
N TYR A 29 -12.74 0.12 -28.05
CA TYR A 29 -11.80 0.91 -27.26
C TYR A 29 -12.45 1.88 -26.27
N CYS A 30 -13.68 2.33 -26.54
CA CYS A 30 -14.38 3.31 -25.69
C CYS A 30 -15.84 2.99 -25.39
N ASN A 31 -16.34 1.85 -25.87
CA ASN A 31 -17.69 1.32 -25.65
C ASN A 31 -18.83 2.26 -26.08
N LYS A 32 -18.56 3.20 -27.00
CA LYS A 32 -19.57 4.09 -27.58
C LYS A 32 -20.12 3.52 -28.88
N GLU A 33 -21.41 3.75 -29.13
CA GLU A 33 -22.10 3.33 -30.35
C GLU A 33 -21.85 4.30 -31.50
N PHE A 34 -21.52 3.74 -32.67
CA PHE A 34 -21.33 4.49 -33.91
C PHE A 34 -22.11 3.81 -35.03
N THR A 35 -22.50 4.59 -36.04
CA THR A 35 -23.04 4.00 -37.27
C THR A 35 -22.00 3.09 -37.93
N THR A 36 -22.46 2.03 -38.59
CA THR A 36 -21.61 1.09 -39.37
C THR A 36 -20.63 1.81 -40.32
N ARG A 37 -21.02 2.93 -40.92
CA ARG A 37 -20.13 3.75 -41.76
C ARG A 37 -19.09 4.55 -40.96
N GLY A 38 -19.43 4.99 -39.74
CA GLY A 38 -18.58 5.83 -38.90
C GLY A 38 -17.57 5.05 -38.04
N ILE A 39 -17.84 3.76 -37.76
CA ILE A 39 -17.01 2.99 -36.82
C ILE A 39 -15.55 2.79 -37.27
N PRO A 40 -15.21 2.53 -38.55
CA PRO A 40 -13.82 2.28 -38.94
C PRO A 40 -12.95 3.53 -38.80
N MET A 41 -13.52 4.70 -39.07
CA MET A 41 -12.85 5.99 -38.86
C MET A 41 -12.67 6.30 -37.38
N HIS A 42 -13.70 6.04 -36.57
CA HIS A 42 -13.63 6.24 -35.14
C HIS A 42 -12.59 5.32 -34.48
N GLN A 43 -12.60 4.02 -34.78
CA GLN A 43 -11.67 3.04 -34.20
C GLN A 43 -10.20 3.43 -34.44
N LYS A 44 -9.85 3.88 -35.65
CA LYS A 44 -8.49 4.38 -35.95
C LYS A 44 -8.08 5.56 -35.07
N LYS A 45 -8.99 6.53 -34.85
CA LYS A 45 -8.74 7.68 -33.97
C LYS A 45 -8.71 7.29 -32.49
N CYS A 46 -9.60 6.39 -32.09
CA CYS A 46 -9.75 5.94 -30.71
C CYS A 46 -8.54 5.10 -30.26
N ALA A 47 -8.02 4.22 -31.13
CA ALA A 47 -6.80 3.47 -30.87
C ALA A 47 -5.59 4.39 -30.70
N LYS A 48 -5.41 5.39 -31.58
CA LYS A 48 -4.34 6.40 -31.44
C LYS A 48 -4.44 7.18 -30.13
N LYS A 49 -5.65 7.61 -29.76
CA LYS A 49 -5.91 8.28 -28.48
C LYS A 49 -5.59 7.36 -27.30
N GLN A 50 -6.00 6.09 -27.34
CA GLN A 50 -5.70 5.12 -26.27
C GLN A 50 -4.19 4.90 -26.10
N VAL A 51 -3.43 4.81 -27.20
CA VAL A 51 -1.96 4.70 -27.14
C VAL A 51 -1.34 5.96 -26.56
N HIS A 52 -1.80 7.14 -26.98
CA HIS A 52 -1.34 8.42 -26.43
C HIS A 52 -1.68 8.56 -24.94
N ASP A 53 -2.88 8.18 -24.52
CA ASP A 53 -3.34 8.24 -23.13
C ASP A 53 -2.58 7.22 -22.26
N LYS A 54 -2.30 6.01 -22.77
CA LYS A 54 -1.42 5.02 -22.11
C LYS A 54 0.02 5.52 -21.99
N ALA A 55 0.56 6.17 -23.03
CA ALA A 55 1.90 6.76 -23.01
C ALA A 55 1.98 7.96 -22.05
N LYS A 56 0.93 8.79 -21.99
CA LYS A 56 0.80 9.90 -21.05
C LYS A 56 0.67 9.38 -19.62
N ALA A 57 -0.19 8.38 -19.36
CA ALA A 57 -0.32 7.75 -18.05
C ALA A 57 0.97 7.06 -17.58
N LYS A 58 1.78 6.51 -18.49
CA LYS A 58 3.13 6.03 -18.17
C LYS A 58 4.12 7.16 -17.82
N LYS A 59 3.92 8.38 -18.34
CA LYS A 59 4.72 9.57 -17.97
C LYS A 59 4.23 10.23 -16.67
N THR A 60 2.94 10.15 -16.33
CA THR A 60 2.40 10.72 -15.10
C THR A 60 2.34 9.70 -13.97
N ARG A 61 3.50 9.39 -13.34
CA ARG A 61 3.57 9.03 -11.90
C ARG A 61 4.95 8.90 -11.28
N SER A 62 6.03 9.36 -11.92
CA SER A 62 7.21 9.78 -11.16
C SER A 62 6.92 11.19 -10.66
N TYR A 63 6.43 11.33 -9.41
CA TYR A 63 6.44 12.62 -8.74
C TYR A 63 7.91 13.02 -8.55
N GLN A 64 8.46 13.72 -9.53
CA GLN A 64 9.70 14.46 -9.35
C GLN A 64 9.26 15.77 -8.69
N PHE A 65 9.49 15.87 -7.38
CA PHE A 65 9.31 17.14 -6.67
C PHE A 65 10.19 18.18 -7.36
N CYS A 66 9.57 19.11 -8.11
CA CYS A 66 10.31 20.20 -8.72
C CYS A 66 10.51 21.27 -7.66
N ILE A 67 11.73 21.35 -7.12
CA ILE A 67 12.15 22.46 -6.29
C ILE A 67 12.29 23.67 -7.22
N LEU A 68 11.34 24.60 -7.15
CA LEU A 68 11.34 25.80 -7.99
C LEU A 68 12.19 26.92 -7.40
N ASN A 69 12.48 26.85 -6.10
CA ASN A 69 13.28 27.83 -5.37
C ASN A 69 13.98 27.15 -4.19
N GLU A 70 15.31 27.05 -4.28
CA GLU A 70 16.15 26.42 -3.25
C GLU A 70 16.07 27.14 -1.90
N ALA A 71 15.95 28.48 -1.88
CA ALA A 71 15.87 29.23 -0.63
C ALA A 71 14.56 28.96 0.13
N VAL A 72 13.44 28.82 -0.61
CA VAL A 72 12.15 28.45 -0.01
C VAL A 72 12.18 27.00 0.48
N LEU A 73 12.88 26.11 -0.24
CA LEU A 73 13.05 24.73 0.18
C LEU A 73 13.84 24.65 1.49
N GLU A 74 14.99 25.30 1.57
CA GLU A 74 15.82 25.31 2.79
C GLU A 74 15.04 25.84 4.00
N GLU A 75 14.25 26.90 3.80
CA GLU A 75 13.37 27.43 4.83
C GLU A 75 12.31 26.40 5.25
N ILE A 76 11.65 25.72 4.30
CA ILE A 76 10.70 24.65 4.59
C ILE A 76 11.38 23.50 5.37
N LEU A 77 12.55 23.05 4.92
CA LEU A 77 13.31 21.98 5.54
C LEU A 77 13.70 22.33 6.98
N SER A 78 13.99 23.60 7.27
CA SER A 78 14.34 24.07 8.62
C SER A 78 13.22 23.90 9.65
N PHE A 79 11.95 23.91 9.21
CA PHE A 79 10.80 23.66 10.08
C PHE A 79 10.52 22.18 10.29
N LEU A 80 11.15 21.29 9.53
CA LEU A 80 10.89 19.86 9.62
C LEU A 80 11.74 19.22 10.70
N GLY A 81 11.09 18.43 11.57
CA GLY A 81 11.81 17.59 12.52
C GLY A 81 12.61 16.49 11.80
N ASN A 82 13.65 15.99 12.47
CA ASN A 82 14.53 14.94 11.97
C ASN A 82 13.79 13.69 11.43
N GLN A 83 12.67 13.32 12.06
CA GLN A 83 11.85 12.19 11.61
C GLN A 83 11.22 12.44 10.22
N THR A 84 10.67 13.64 10.00
CA THR A 84 10.09 14.02 8.71
C THR A 84 11.16 14.10 7.64
N LEU A 85 12.33 14.66 7.96
CA LEU A 85 13.47 14.70 7.06
C LEU A 85 13.94 13.29 6.66
N THR A 86 13.97 12.34 7.61
CA THR A 86 14.35 10.94 7.35
C THR A 86 13.37 10.28 6.38
N LYS A 87 12.06 10.52 6.53
CA LYS A 87 11.04 10.01 5.60
C LYS A 87 11.17 10.65 4.22
N MET A 88 11.36 11.97 4.16
CA MET A 88 11.60 12.64 2.88
C MET A 88 12.82 12.06 2.18
N GLN A 89 13.93 11.85 2.90
CA GLN A 89 15.15 11.24 2.36
C GLN A 89 14.91 9.81 1.82
N MET A 90 14.08 9.00 2.47
CA MET A 90 13.72 7.67 1.93
C MET A 90 12.86 7.73 0.67
N ILE A 91 11.98 8.75 0.56
CA ILE A 91 11.05 8.89 -0.56
C ILE A 91 11.75 9.51 -1.77
N THR A 92 12.52 10.58 -1.56
CA THR A 92 13.17 11.33 -2.64
C THR A 92 14.54 10.74 -2.99
N GLY A 93 15.20 10.08 -2.03
CA GLY A 93 16.59 9.62 -2.16
C GLY A 93 17.62 10.73 -1.92
N ASP A 94 17.19 11.96 -1.62
CA ASP A 94 18.05 13.11 -1.37
C ASP A 94 18.66 13.05 0.04
N ARG A 95 19.86 13.60 0.22
CA ARG A 95 20.49 13.72 1.53
C ARG A 95 20.23 15.10 2.12
N TYR A 96 19.45 15.18 3.20
CA TYR A 96 19.23 16.43 3.93
C TYR A 96 20.27 16.56 5.05
N GLN A 97 21.01 17.68 5.08
CA GLN A 97 22.13 17.87 6.03
C GLN A 97 21.71 17.82 7.50
N GLN A 98 20.46 18.19 7.79
CA GLN A 98 19.89 18.25 9.14
C GLN A 98 19.28 16.91 9.57
N CYS A 99 19.32 15.90 8.71
CA CYS A 99 18.75 14.59 8.95
C CYS A 99 19.78 13.67 9.61
N GLU A 100 19.43 13.14 10.78
CA GLU A 100 20.10 12.09 11.53
C GLU A 100 19.20 10.84 11.60
N PRO A 101 19.18 9.98 10.55
CA PRO A 101 18.25 8.86 10.43
C PRO A 101 18.27 7.89 11.62
N GLU A 102 19.43 7.72 12.26
CA GLU A 102 19.62 6.83 13.40
C GLU A 102 18.84 7.27 14.65
N LEU A 103 18.51 8.57 14.75
CA LEU A 103 17.71 9.14 15.84
C LEU A 103 16.22 9.19 15.51
N ALA A 104 15.83 8.98 14.25
CA ALA A 104 14.45 9.00 13.78
C ALA A 104 13.74 7.65 14.03
N LYS A 105 13.70 7.19 15.29
CA LYS A 105 12.95 5.98 15.66
C LYS A 105 11.44 6.25 15.60
N TYR A 106 10.75 5.58 14.70
CA TYR A 106 9.29 5.62 14.56
C TYR A 106 8.62 4.38 15.15
N CYS A 107 7.38 4.52 15.59
CA CYS A 107 6.59 3.40 16.09
C CYS A 107 6.31 2.40 14.97
N CYS A 108 6.79 1.17 15.10
CA CYS A 108 6.61 0.12 14.10
C CYS A 108 5.14 -0.23 13.82
N ARG A 109 4.26 -0.04 14.81
CA ARG A 109 2.87 -0.47 14.73
C ARG A 109 1.94 0.50 14.01
N CYS A 110 2.09 1.79 14.26
CA CYS A 110 1.26 2.81 13.60
C CYS A 110 1.97 3.46 12.42
N GLU A 111 3.26 3.20 12.23
CA GLU A 111 4.10 3.77 11.17
C GLU A 111 4.09 5.32 11.14
N ASN A 112 3.60 5.94 12.22
CA ASN A 112 3.47 7.39 12.40
C ASN A 112 4.65 7.97 13.20
N ASP A 113 4.76 9.30 13.19
CA ASP A 113 5.80 10.13 13.84
C ASP A 113 5.69 10.16 15.37
N ASN A 114 5.23 9.07 15.97
CA ASN A 114 5.21 8.92 17.40
C ASN A 114 6.56 8.36 17.86
N PRO A 115 7.27 9.03 18.77
CA PRO A 115 8.55 8.54 19.25
C PRO A 115 8.40 7.16 19.88
N VAL A 116 9.36 6.28 19.59
CA VAL A 116 9.45 4.98 20.25
C VAL A 116 9.80 5.20 21.71
N ILE A 117 8.87 4.83 22.60
CA ILE A 117 9.06 4.95 24.05
C ILE A 117 9.68 3.68 24.60
N ARG A 118 9.22 2.50 24.14
CA ARG A 118 9.73 1.20 24.57
C ARG A 118 9.40 0.11 23.57
N ASP A 119 10.34 -0.81 23.34
CA ASP A 119 10.19 -2.00 22.49
C ASP A 119 9.62 -1.73 21.07
N GLY A 120 10.09 -0.65 20.43
CA GLY A 120 9.66 -0.27 19.08
C GLY A 120 8.28 0.41 19.00
N CYS A 121 7.60 0.62 20.13
CA CYS A 121 6.25 1.17 20.20
C CYS A 121 6.20 2.56 20.86
N CYS A 122 5.30 3.41 20.37
CA CYS A 122 5.00 4.69 21.01
C CYS A 122 4.07 4.52 22.22
N ARG A 123 3.86 5.61 23.00
CA ARG A 123 2.98 5.63 24.18
C ARG A 123 1.61 5.00 23.92
N TYR A 124 1.02 5.32 22.78
CA TYR A 124 -0.33 4.89 22.41
C TYR A 124 -0.37 3.43 21.98
N CYS A 125 0.62 2.98 21.21
CA CYS A 125 0.68 1.60 20.72
C CYS A 125 1.20 0.61 21.77
N TYR A 126 1.98 1.09 22.74
CA TYR A 126 2.59 0.25 23.77
C TYR A 126 1.55 -0.53 24.60
N GLY A 127 0.35 0.04 24.79
CA GLY A 127 -0.75 -0.61 25.51
C GLY A 127 -1.63 -1.55 24.67
N CYS A 128 -1.42 -1.59 23.34
CA CYS A 128 -2.20 -2.43 22.44
C CYS A 128 -1.47 -3.72 22.05
N ASP A 129 -0.20 -3.87 22.43
CA ASP A 129 0.70 -4.96 21.99
C ASP A 129 0.36 -6.25 22.72
N GLU A 130 -0.64 -6.94 22.16
CA GLU A 130 -0.94 -8.32 22.49
C GLU A 130 0.29 -9.18 22.21
N ASP A 131 0.62 -10.02 23.19
CA ASP A 131 1.66 -11.02 23.03
C ASP A 131 1.21 -12.02 21.95
N SER A 132 2.15 -12.43 21.11
CA SER A 132 1.94 -13.38 20.03
C SER A 132 2.41 -14.76 20.45
N SER A 133 1.60 -15.77 20.15
CA SER A 133 1.94 -17.18 20.32
C SER A 133 2.55 -17.76 19.04
N ILE A 134 3.29 -18.88 19.16
CA ILE A 134 3.80 -19.61 17.98
C ILE A 134 2.67 -20.04 17.02
N SER A 135 1.49 -20.35 17.55
CA SER A 135 0.31 -20.73 16.75
C SER A 135 -0.18 -19.61 15.84
N GLU A 136 0.05 -18.35 16.21
CA GLU A 136 -0.35 -17.17 15.44
C GLU A 136 0.79 -16.66 14.55
N ALA A 137 2.02 -16.69 15.07
CA ALA A 137 3.21 -16.25 14.33
C ALA A 137 3.48 -17.10 13.09
N ARG A 138 3.26 -18.43 13.19
CA ARG A 138 3.48 -19.36 12.08
C ARG A 138 2.62 -19.07 10.85
N PRO A 139 1.27 -18.97 10.92
CA PRO A 139 0.45 -18.63 9.77
C PRO A 139 0.68 -17.20 9.27
N LYS A 140 1.05 -16.25 10.15
CA LYS A 140 1.24 -14.85 9.77
C LYS A 140 2.57 -14.58 9.05
N TYR A 141 3.65 -15.19 9.53
CA TYR A 141 5.01 -14.90 9.04
C TYR A 141 5.73 -16.09 8.40
N GLY A 142 5.08 -17.26 8.31
CA GLY A 142 5.72 -18.47 7.77
C GLY A 142 6.89 -18.96 8.62
N MET A 143 6.85 -18.62 9.91
CA MET A 143 7.93 -18.85 10.87
C MET A 143 7.97 -20.29 11.38
N THR A 144 9.17 -20.82 11.58
CA THR A 144 9.37 -22.11 12.23
C THR A 144 9.37 -21.98 13.76
N LYS A 145 9.10 -23.08 14.47
CA LYS A 145 9.16 -23.10 15.94
C LYS A 145 10.53 -22.66 16.46
N GLN A 146 11.61 -23.09 15.80
CA GLN A 146 12.98 -22.70 16.18
C GLN A 146 13.20 -21.19 16.04
N GLN A 147 12.82 -20.60 14.90
CA GLN A 147 12.98 -19.16 14.68
C GLN A 147 12.18 -18.31 15.68
N PHE A 148 11.00 -18.79 16.10
CA PHE A 148 10.23 -18.13 17.15
C PHE A 148 10.94 -18.20 18.51
N CYS A 149 11.42 -19.39 18.89
CA CYS A 149 12.22 -19.60 20.10
C CYS A 149 13.45 -18.69 20.12
N ASP A 150 14.20 -18.62 19.01
CA ASP A 150 15.38 -17.77 18.90
C ASP A 150 15.04 -16.28 19.06
N ALA A 151 13.91 -15.83 18.51
CA ALA A 151 13.43 -14.46 18.66
C ALA A 151 13.04 -14.14 20.12
N VAL A 152 12.33 -15.07 20.78
CA VAL A 152 11.94 -14.96 22.19
C VAL A 152 13.16 -14.93 23.10
N ASP A 153 14.14 -15.81 22.85
CA ASP A 153 15.36 -15.91 23.64
C ASP A 153 16.24 -14.65 23.51
N ARG A 154 16.30 -14.04 22.32
CA ARG A 154 16.97 -12.74 22.12
C ARG A 154 16.31 -11.61 22.92
N ASP A 155 14.98 -11.55 22.94
CA ASP A 155 14.22 -10.56 23.71
C ASP A 155 14.41 -10.74 25.23
N GLN A 156 14.38 -12.00 25.70
CA GLN A 156 14.60 -12.31 27.10
C GLN A 156 16.04 -12.03 27.54
N ARG A 157 17.05 -12.28 26.70
CA ARG A 157 18.45 -11.94 26.99
C ARG A 157 18.63 -10.44 27.29
N TRP A 158 17.85 -9.56 26.64
CA TRP A 158 17.84 -8.13 26.96
C TRP A 158 17.23 -7.83 28.33
N LYS A 159 16.19 -8.57 28.74
CA LYS A 159 15.53 -8.45 30.05
C LYS A 159 16.36 -9.01 31.21
N PHE A 160 17.27 -9.97 30.94
CA PHE A 160 18.19 -10.53 31.93
C PHE A 160 19.26 -9.54 32.44
N SER A 161 19.46 -8.39 31.78
CA SER A 161 20.31 -7.32 32.35
C SER A 161 19.72 -6.71 33.64
N TRP A 162 18.46 -7.03 33.99
CA TRP A 162 17.77 -6.59 35.22
C TRP A 162 17.37 -7.75 36.16
N GLY A 163 18.17 -8.82 36.21
CA GLY A 163 18.38 -9.58 37.45
C GLY A 163 17.24 -10.45 37.99
N LYS A 164 16.37 -11.06 37.17
CA LYS A 164 15.53 -12.19 37.64
C LYS A 164 15.53 -13.37 36.65
N PRO A 165 15.84 -14.61 37.11
CA PRO A 165 15.67 -15.80 36.29
C PRO A 165 14.18 -16.14 36.20
N VAL A 166 13.61 -16.09 35.00
CA VAL A 166 12.25 -16.57 34.77
C VAL A 166 12.34 -18.06 34.48
N ALA A 167 11.95 -18.88 35.44
CA ALA A 167 11.97 -20.34 35.37
C ALA A 167 10.92 -20.96 34.41
N ASN A 168 10.20 -20.15 33.63
CA ASN A 168 9.20 -20.61 32.68
C ASN A 168 9.44 -19.95 31.33
N TYR A 169 9.74 -20.77 30.33
CA TYR A 169 9.83 -20.38 28.92
C TYR A 169 8.53 -19.63 28.55
N ARG A 170 8.54 -18.29 28.48
CA ARG A 170 7.37 -17.55 27.99
C ARG A 170 7.08 -18.08 26.59
N SER A 171 5.92 -18.70 26.41
CA SER A 171 5.45 -19.20 25.11
C SER A 171 5.08 -18.07 24.15
N ASP A 172 5.02 -16.84 24.66
CA ASP A 172 4.49 -15.69 23.96
C ASP A 172 5.52 -14.55 23.96
N CYS A 173 5.61 -13.85 22.83
CA CYS A 173 6.48 -12.68 22.65
C CYS A 173 5.79 -11.62 21.81
N ARG A 174 6.24 -10.37 21.88
CA ARG A 174 5.57 -9.29 21.15
C ARG A 174 5.72 -9.41 19.65
N TRP A 175 4.72 -8.93 18.92
CA TRP A 175 4.78 -8.85 17.47
C TRP A 175 5.99 -8.04 16.98
N SER A 176 6.32 -6.94 17.66
CA SER A 176 7.50 -6.12 17.32
C SER A 176 8.81 -6.90 17.45
N THR A 177 8.96 -7.72 18.49
CA THR A 177 10.13 -8.59 18.70
C THR A 177 10.33 -9.54 17.51
N LEU A 178 9.25 -10.16 17.03
CA LEU A 178 9.33 -11.05 15.87
C LEU A 178 9.75 -10.29 14.60
N GLU A 179 9.17 -9.11 14.38
CA GLU A 179 9.50 -8.28 13.21
C GLU A 179 10.93 -7.79 13.22
N SER A 180 11.45 -7.37 14.37
CA SER A 180 12.86 -7.02 14.55
C SER A 180 13.77 -8.20 14.23
N TYR A 181 13.47 -9.40 14.75
CA TYR A 181 14.23 -10.61 14.42
C TYR A 181 14.25 -10.88 12.91
N MET A 182 13.11 -10.75 12.22
CA MET A 182 13.05 -10.95 10.76
C MET A 182 13.91 -9.94 9.99
N ILE A 183 13.93 -8.69 10.45
CA ILE A 183 14.74 -7.62 9.84
C ILE A 183 16.23 -7.86 10.12
N GLU A 184 16.61 -8.27 11.33
CA GLU A 184 18.00 -8.59 11.66
C GLU A 184 18.53 -9.79 10.84
N GLU A 185 17.73 -10.85 10.71
CA GLU A 185 18.14 -12.06 10.01
C GLU A 185 18.21 -11.90 8.49
N CYS A 186 17.31 -11.09 7.90
CA CYS A 186 17.15 -11.00 6.45
C CYS A 186 17.39 -9.58 5.89
N GLY A 187 17.74 -8.61 6.72
CA GLY A 187 17.88 -7.19 6.37
C GLY A 187 16.56 -6.45 6.09
N SER A 188 15.48 -7.16 5.76
CA SER A 188 14.15 -6.56 5.55
C SER A 188 13.01 -7.57 5.61
N LYS A 189 11.78 -7.09 5.89
CA LYS A 189 10.55 -7.92 5.83
C LYS A 189 10.34 -8.55 4.43
N ARG A 190 10.70 -7.83 3.36
CA ARG A 190 10.57 -8.33 1.98
C ARG A 190 11.49 -9.52 1.72
N GLU A 191 12.73 -9.46 2.21
CA GLU A 191 13.69 -10.54 2.02
C GLU A 191 13.33 -11.77 2.87
N TRP A 192 12.76 -11.56 4.05
CA TRP A 192 12.18 -12.64 4.85
C TRP A 192 11.12 -13.42 4.06
N VAL A 193 10.16 -12.74 3.42
CA VAL A 193 9.13 -13.38 2.60
C VAL A 193 9.73 -14.21 1.46
N ARG A 194 10.79 -13.71 0.81
CA ARG A 194 11.51 -14.47 -0.24
C ARG A 194 12.14 -15.74 0.33
N THR A 195 12.72 -15.64 1.52
CA THR A 195 13.34 -16.79 2.22
C THR A 195 12.31 -17.85 2.57
N VAL A 196 11.15 -17.45 3.10
CA VAL A 196 10.02 -18.35 3.37
C VAL A 196 9.53 -19.03 2.08
N ALA A 197 9.28 -18.26 1.03
CA ALA A 197 8.82 -18.78 -0.26
C ALA A 197 9.81 -19.77 -0.88
N LYS A 198 11.13 -19.50 -0.76
CA LYS A 198 12.19 -20.42 -1.22
C LYS A 198 12.14 -21.74 -0.44
N LYS A 199 12.01 -21.70 0.89
CA LYS A 199 11.91 -22.89 1.75
C LYS A 199 10.66 -23.72 1.43
N ASP A 200 9.52 -23.07 1.24
CA ASP A 200 8.27 -23.77 0.86
C ASP A 200 8.37 -24.40 -0.53
N GLY A 201 9.00 -23.72 -1.48
CA GLY A 201 9.29 -24.27 -2.80
C GLY A 201 10.16 -25.52 -2.74
N ILE A 202 11.18 -25.54 -1.88
CA ILE A 202 12.03 -26.72 -1.64
C ILE A 202 11.21 -27.85 -1.00
N ARG A 203 10.43 -27.58 0.04
CA ARG A 203 9.60 -28.59 0.73
C ARG A 203 8.59 -29.25 -0.21
N LYS A 204 7.96 -28.47 -1.08
CA LYS A 204 7.02 -29.00 -2.09
C LYS A 204 7.71 -29.91 -3.10
N LYS A 205 8.95 -29.61 -3.49
CA LYS A 205 9.75 -30.45 -4.39
C LYS A 205 10.17 -31.77 -3.73
N THR A 206 10.60 -31.74 -2.46
CA THR A 206 10.99 -32.95 -1.74
C THR A 206 9.81 -33.85 -1.37
N LEU A 207 8.59 -33.32 -1.23
CA LEU A 207 7.36 -34.10 -1.03
C LEU A 207 6.80 -34.71 -2.32
N ALA A 208 7.25 -34.26 -3.49
CA ALA A 208 6.80 -34.73 -4.79
C ALA A 208 7.74 -35.78 -5.40
N THR A 209 8.81 -36.16 -4.69
CA THR A 209 9.77 -37.23 -5.04
C THR A 209 9.54 -38.40 -4.09
#